data_AF-A0A3D3B323-F1
#
_entry.id   AF-A0A3D3B323-F1
#
_cell.length_a   1.000
_cell.length_b   1.000
_cell.length_c   1.000
_cell.angle_alpha   90.00
_cell.angle_beta   90.00
_cell.angle_gamma   90.00
#
_symmetry.space_group_name_H-M   'P 1'
#
loop_
_entity.id
_entity.type
_entity.pdbx_description
1 polymer ?
#
loop_
_entity_poly.entity_id
_entity_poly.type
_entity_poly.pdbx_seq_one_letter_code
_entity_poly.pdbx_strand_id
1 'polypeptide(L)'
;MKPEIEVLIVGAGPTGLVLALWLSHLGVKVRIVDKAAEPGTTSRALVVHARILEFYDQIDLAREIVDPGLKMGAVTLWVAGKEKGRIVFGDMGQGI
;
A
#
# COMPACT_ATOMS: atom_id res chain seq x y z
N MET A 1 -11.11 -23.61 25.10
CA MET A 1 -11.23 -23.95 23.66
C MET A 1 -10.15 -23.17 22.92
N LYS A 2 -9.28 -23.82 22.14
CA LYS A 2 -8.30 -23.07 21.33
C LYS A 2 -9.06 -22.35 20.22
N PRO A 3 -8.77 -21.07 19.92
CA PRO A 3 -9.37 -20.41 18.77
C PRO A 3 -8.99 -21.21 17.51
N GLU A 4 -9.98 -21.56 16.69
CA GLU A 4 -9.74 -22.09 15.35
C GLU A 4 -9.13 -20.98 14.49
N ILE A 5 -7.82 -21.08 14.26
CA ILE A 5 -7.07 -20.21 13.36
C ILE A 5 -6.52 -21.10 12.26
N GLU A 6 -6.75 -20.72 11.01
CA GLU A 6 -6.29 -21.48 9.85
C GLU A 6 -4.89 -21.02 9.41
N VAL A 7 -4.59 -19.73 9.58
CA VAL A 7 -3.30 -19.13 9.17
C VAL A 7 -2.74 -18.21 10.25
N LEU A 8 -1.47 -18.43 10.61
CA LEU A 8 -0.66 -17.52 11.42
C LEU A 8 0.30 -16.72 10.53
N ILE A 9 0.19 -15.40 10.56
CA ILE A 9 1.07 -14.46 9.86
C ILE A 9 2.06 -13.89 10.87
N VAL A 10 3.35 -13.98 10.57
CA VAL A 10 4.42 -13.43 11.41
C VAL A 10 5.02 -12.21 10.71
N GLY A 11 4.78 -11.03 11.29
CA GLY A 11 5.18 -9.72 10.79
C GLY A 11 3.98 -8.89 10.32
N ALA A 12 3.67 -7.80 11.02
CA ALA A 12 2.67 -6.78 10.70
C ALA A 12 3.27 -5.59 9.92
N GLY A 13 4.25 -5.88 9.05
CA GLY A 13 4.67 -4.94 8.01
C GLY A 13 3.67 -4.90 6.84
N PRO A 14 3.92 -4.08 5.80
CA PRO A 14 3.02 -3.93 4.66
C PRO A 14 2.62 -5.27 4.03
N THR A 15 3.58 -6.17 3.80
CA THR A 15 3.31 -7.48 3.21
C THR A 15 2.37 -8.33 4.06
N GLY A 16 2.60 -8.40 5.38
CA GLY A 16 1.79 -9.22 6.28
C GLY A 16 0.39 -8.65 6.50
N LEU A 17 0.27 -7.32 6.58
CA LEU A 17 -1.03 -6.65 6.68
C LEU A 17 -1.86 -6.85 5.41
N VAL A 18 -1.26 -6.71 4.22
CA VAL A 18 -1.94 -6.95 2.94
C VAL A 18 -2.39 -8.41 2.83
N LEU A 19 -1.54 -9.36 3.21
CA LEU A 19 -1.92 -10.78 3.23
C LEU A 19 -3.09 -11.03 4.19
N ALA A 20 -3.07 -10.44 5.39
CA ALA A 20 -4.14 -10.57 6.35
C ALA A 20 -5.47 -10.01 5.82
N LEU A 21 -5.44 -8.84 5.16
CA LEU A 21 -6.62 -8.24 4.54
C LEU A 21 -7.22 -9.15 3.46
N TRP A 22 -6.39 -9.66 2.55
CA TRP A 22 -6.85 -10.55 1.48
C TRP A 22 -7.42 -11.87 1.99
N LEU A 23 -6.74 -12.53 2.92
CA LEU A 23 -7.23 -13.77 3.51
C LEU A 23 -8.54 -13.54 4.28
N SER A 24 -8.66 -12.42 5.00
CA SER A 24 -9.89 -12.06 5.70
C SER A 24 -11.03 -11.78 4.72
N HIS A 25 -10.76 -11.09 3.60
CA HIS A 25 -11.73 -10.85 2.54
C HIS A 25 -12.23 -12.16 1.89
N LEU A 26 -11.37 -13.18 1.80
CA LEU A 26 -11.71 -14.52 1.32
C LEU A 26 -12.38 -15.42 2.40
N GLY A 27 -12.61 -14.90 3.61
CA GLY A 27 -13.26 -15.62 4.70
C GLY A 27 -12.36 -16.56 5.50
N VAL A 28 -11.04 -16.50 5.30
CA VAL A 28 -10.05 -17.32 6.02
C VAL A 28 -9.75 -16.70 7.40
N LYS A 29 -9.83 -17.51 8.47
CA LYS A 29 -9.52 -17.03 9.82
C LYS A 29 -8.01 -16.88 10.02
N VAL A 30 -7.55 -15.64 10.13
CA VAL A 30 -6.12 -15.32 10.32
C VAL A 30 -5.82 -14.82 11.74
N ARG A 31 -4.59 -15.02 12.17
CA ARG A 31 -3.98 -14.26 13.26
C ARG A 31 -2.66 -13.68 12.79
N ILE A 32 -2.42 -12.40 13.04
CA ILE A 32 -1.16 -11.73 12.77
C ILE A 32 -0.45 -11.42 14.08
N VAL A 33 0.87 -11.60 14.11
CA VAL A 33 1.73 -11.25 15.25
C VAL A 33 2.91 -10.43 14.74
N ASP A 34 3.35 -9.46 15.54
CA ASP A 34 4.58 -8.72 15.31
C ASP A 34 5.36 -8.61 16.62
N LYS A 35 6.66 -8.38 16.53
CA LYS A 35 7.51 -8.11 17.69
C LYS A 35 7.31 -6.68 18.20
N ALA A 36 7.00 -5.74 17.30
CA ALA A 36 6.69 -4.36 17.67
C ALA A 36 5.38 -4.32 18.48
N ALA A 37 5.39 -3.58 19.58
CA ALA A 37 4.21 -3.41 20.42
C ALA A 37 3.17 -2.45 19.79
N GLU A 38 3.64 -1.54 18.92
CA GLU A 38 2.83 -0.48 18.32
C GLU A 38 3.18 -0.31 16.82
N PRO A 39 2.28 0.27 16.01
CA PRO A 39 2.58 0.61 14.63
C PRO A 39 3.78 1.56 14.51
N GLY A 40 4.55 1.41 13.43
CA GLY A 40 5.63 2.35 13.12
C GLY A 40 5.08 3.75 12.83
N THR A 41 5.70 4.77 13.41
CA THR A 41 5.30 6.19 13.25
C THR A 41 6.02 6.91 12.11
N THR A 42 6.93 6.23 11.42
CA THR A 42 7.70 6.77 10.30
C THR A 42 7.53 5.90 9.07
N SER A 43 7.48 6.53 7.90
CA SER A 43 7.36 5.80 6.66
C SER A 43 8.71 5.26 6.20
N ARG A 44 8.72 3.97 5.84
CA ARG A 44 9.80 3.35 5.05
C ARG A 44 9.43 3.19 3.57
N ALA A 45 8.20 3.55 3.20
CA ALA A 45 7.68 3.50 1.84
C ALA A 45 7.55 4.92 1.28
N LEU A 46 7.92 5.10 0.01
CA LEU A 46 7.91 6.41 -0.63
C LEU A 46 6.70 6.62 -1.55
N VAL A 47 6.29 5.56 -2.28
CA VAL A 47 5.27 5.64 -3.34
C VAL A 47 4.40 4.38 -3.30
N VAL A 48 3.09 4.57 -3.52
CA VAL A 48 2.17 3.48 -3.87
C VAL A 48 1.96 3.51 -5.38
N HIS A 49 2.26 2.41 -6.06
CA HIS A 49 2.12 2.32 -7.52
C HIS A 49 0.66 2.10 -7.93
N ALA A 50 0.28 2.57 -9.13
CA ALA A 50 -1.07 2.37 -9.69
C ALA A 50 -1.51 0.90 -9.64
N ARG A 51 -0.64 -0.05 -10.01
CA ARG A 51 -0.96 -1.48 -9.97
C ARG A 51 -1.29 -2.00 -8.56
N ILE A 52 -0.69 -1.42 -7.51
CA ILE A 52 -1.03 -1.77 -6.12
C ILE A 52 -2.44 -1.26 -5.79
N LEU A 53 -2.78 -0.04 -6.23
CA LEU A 53 -4.11 0.53 -6.04
C LEU A 53 -5.19 -0.29 -6.76
N GLU A 54 -4.92 -0.80 -7.97
CA GLU A 54 -5.83 -1.71 -8.67
C GLU A 54 -6.13 -2.99 -7.87
N PHE A 55 -5.14 -3.56 -7.17
CA PHE A 55 -5.36 -4.69 -6.28
C PHE A 55 -6.12 -4.30 -5.02
N TYR A 56 -5.83 -3.12 -4.45
CA TYR A 56 -6.55 -2.64 -3.27
C TYR A 56 -8.00 -2.26 -3.57
N ASP A 57 -8.33 -1.87 -4.81
CA ASP A 57 -9.70 -1.59 -5.22
C ASP A 57 -10.57 -2.85 -5.18
N GLN A 58 -10.01 -4.03 -5.46
CA GLN A 58 -10.71 -5.32 -5.37
C GLN A 58 -11.17 -5.69 -3.95
N ILE A 59 -10.65 -4.99 -2.93
CA ILE A 59 -11.02 -5.16 -1.52
C ILE A 59 -11.49 -3.84 -0.90
N ASP A 60 -11.98 -2.90 -1.71
CA ASP A 60 -12.52 -1.59 -1.33
C ASP A 60 -11.55 -0.70 -0.52
N LEU A 61 -10.24 -0.91 -0.65
CA LEU A 61 -9.20 -0.20 0.13
C LEU A 61 -8.54 0.95 -0.64
N ALA A 62 -8.64 0.99 -1.97
CA ALA A 62 -7.91 1.96 -2.78
C ALA A 62 -8.21 3.42 -2.39
N ARG A 63 -9.48 3.76 -2.15
CA ARG A 63 -9.89 5.14 -1.79
C ARG A 63 -9.35 5.58 -0.43
N GLU A 64 -9.40 4.71 0.57
CA GLU A 64 -8.86 4.96 1.91
C GLU A 64 -7.35 5.28 1.89
N ILE A 65 -6.64 4.83 0.85
CA ILE A 65 -5.21 5.10 0.66
C ILE A 65 -4.99 6.36 -0.19
N VAL A 66 -5.76 6.54 -1.26
CA VAL A 66 -5.54 7.63 -2.22
C VAL A 66 -6.07 8.97 -1.72
N ASP A 67 -7.23 8.98 -1.05
CA ASP A 67 -7.90 10.22 -0.62
C ASP A 67 -7.08 11.04 0.38
N PRO A 68 -6.45 10.45 1.42
CA PRO A 68 -5.51 11.18 2.27
C PRO A 68 -4.10 11.33 1.66
N GLY A 69 -3.85 10.71 0.51
CA GLY A 69 -2.53 10.66 -0.13
C GLY A 69 -2.19 11.89 -0.97
N LEU A 70 -0.90 12.01 -1.31
CA LEU A 70 -0.40 13.02 -2.25
C LEU A 70 -0.24 12.39 -3.64
N LYS A 71 -1.04 12.85 -4.61
CA LYS A 71 -0.92 12.41 -6.00
C LYS A 71 0.34 12.99 -6.65
N MET A 72 1.16 12.14 -7.27
CA MET A 72 2.37 12.55 -7.96
C MET A 72 2.03 13.27 -9.27
N GLY A 73 2.13 14.60 -9.29
CA GLY A 73 1.76 15.41 -10.48
C GLY A 73 2.83 15.48 -11.57
N ALA A 74 4.12 15.42 -11.22
CA ALA A 74 5.22 15.49 -12.17
C ALA A 74 6.53 14.90 -11.61
N VAL A 75 7.44 14.50 -12.51
CA VAL A 75 8.83 14.18 -12.22
C VAL A 75 9.74 15.11 -13.00
N THR A 76 10.67 15.78 -12.32
CA THR A 76 11.69 16.63 -12.94
C THR A 76 13.07 15.97 -12.81
N LEU A 77 13.74 15.75 -13.93
CA LEU A 77 15.08 15.17 -13.99
C LEU A 77 16.14 16.28 -13.92
N TRP A 78 17.04 16.18 -12.95
CA TRP A 78 18.18 17.07 -12.80
C TRP A 78 19.48 16.29 -13.02
N VAL A 79 20.39 16.83 -13.84
CA VAL A 79 21.71 16.26 -14.08
C VAL A 79 22.76 17.35 -13.91
N ALA A 80 23.71 17.11 -12.99
CA ALA A 80 24.74 18.06 -12.62
C ALA A 80 24.19 19.46 -12.29
N GLY A 81 23.11 19.51 -11.49
CA GLY A 81 22.47 20.76 -11.07
C GLY A 81 21.69 21.49 -12.16
N LYS A 82 21.52 20.91 -13.35
CA LYS A 82 20.73 21.47 -14.44
C LYS A 82 19.51 20.60 -14.71
N GLU A 83 18.34 21.23 -14.81
CA GLU A 83 17.14 20.54 -15.27
C GLU A 83 17.36 20.02 -16.71
N LYS A 84 17.03 18.74 -16.92
CA LYS A 84 17.14 18.06 -18.22
C LYS A 84 15.80 17.71 -18.82
N GLY A 85 14.74 17.70 -18.02
CA GLY A 85 13.39 17.48 -18.49
C GLY A 85 12.40 17.37 -17.34
N ARG A 86 11.13 17.60 -17.67
CA ARG A 86 10.02 17.48 -16.75
C ARG A 86 8.91 16.69 -17.42
N ILE A 87 8.48 15.62 -16.77
CA ILE A 87 7.36 14.77 -17.18
C ILE A 87 6.19 15.14 -16.28
N VAL A 88 5.11 15.65 -16.87
CA VAL A 88 3.86 15.95 -16.16
C VAL A 88 2.91 14.78 -16.36
N PHE A 89 2.40 14.22 -15.27
CA PHE A 89 1.46 13.09 -15.32
C PHE A 89 0.02 13.55 -15.54
N GLY A 90 -0.36 14.75 -15.08
CA GLY A 90 -1.72 15.28 -15.28
C GLY A 90 -2.79 14.31 -14.75
N ASP A 91 -3.81 14.05 -15.57
CA ASP A 91 -4.92 13.13 -15.28
C ASP A 91 -4.68 11.71 -15.84
N MET A 92 -3.42 11.32 -16.02
CA MET A 92 -3.06 10.00 -16.53
C MET A 92 -3.74 8.88 -15.72
N GLY A 93 -4.49 8.02 -16.42
CA GLY A 93 -5.23 6.92 -15.80
C GLY A 93 -6.60 7.30 -15.23
N GLN A 94 -7.08 8.54 -15.35
CA GLN A 94 -8.48 8.85 -14.98
C GLN A 94 -9.46 8.13 -15.90
N GLY A 95 -10.42 7.42 -15.29
CA GLY A 95 -11.53 6.77 -16.01
C GLY A 95 -11.20 5.45 -16.70
N ILE A 96 -9.98 4.93 -16.50
CA ILE A 96 -9.58 3.55 -16.82
C ILE A 96 -9.76 2.71 -15.55
#